data_AF-A0A0E9MMA0-F1
#
_entry.id   AF-A0A0E9MMA0-F1
#
_cell.length_a   1.000
_cell.length_b   1.000
_cell.length_c   1.000
_cell.angle_alpha   90.00
_cell.angle_beta   90.00
_cell.angle_gamma   90.00
#
_symmetry.space_group_name_H-M   'P 1'
#
loop_
_entity.id
_entity.type
_entity.pdbx_description
1 polymer ?
#
loop_
_entity_poly.entity_id
_entity_poly.type
_entity_poly.pdbx_seq_one_letter_code
_entity_poly.pdbx_strand_id
1 'polypeptide(L)'
;MLAIGADCRVSGLELAELEQLMAVVEACLCEMFPDDFFRRCAFSAFGLRALLRDAGVDAVLVGGQFAAFVMTPDHGRLAVQGFRSGDEPHPHYWVEAEDRLVDLGPHLLAFGSDYPVVPMPALAWDMSAPLPSSFRYKAQQRYPADSRMSIDPKLCAQADAFVASCRALAADPQRAPRLPTWLATSYASLLAAVGRDDPWACGARRFEQMAPAHPLPF
;
A
#
# COMPACT_ATOMS: atom_id res chain seq x y z
N MET A 1 1.20 -39.51 -30.37
CA MET A 1 0.78 -39.79 -28.98
C MET A 1 1.93 -39.37 -28.08
N LEU A 2 1.62 -38.50 -27.09
CA LEU A 2 2.47 -38.01 -25.99
C LEU A 2 3.62 -37.06 -26.37
N ALA A 3 3.89 -35.96 -25.67
CA ALA A 3 3.14 -35.22 -24.66
C ALA A 3 3.72 -33.81 -24.68
N ILE A 4 2.84 -32.81 -24.64
CA ILE A 4 3.17 -31.39 -24.53
C ILE A 4 3.83 -31.21 -23.15
N GLY A 5 5.09 -30.76 -23.14
CA GLY A 5 5.76 -30.33 -21.93
C GLY A 5 4.96 -29.19 -21.31
N ALA A 6 4.30 -29.49 -20.19
CA ALA A 6 3.71 -28.49 -19.34
C ALA A 6 4.85 -27.60 -18.84
N ASP A 7 4.90 -26.39 -19.40
CA ASP A 7 5.74 -25.32 -18.94
C ASP A 7 5.40 -25.08 -17.47
N CYS A 8 6.32 -25.46 -16.59
CA CYS A 8 6.22 -25.26 -15.17
C CYS A 8 6.37 -23.75 -14.95
N ARG A 9 5.26 -23.00 -15.04
CA ARG A 9 5.24 -21.60 -14.62
C ARG A 9 5.57 -21.56 -13.14
N VAL A 10 6.77 -21.09 -12.83
CA VAL A 10 7.14 -20.63 -11.50
C VAL A 10 6.17 -19.51 -11.16
N SER A 11 5.15 -19.80 -10.36
CA SER A 11 4.10 -18.84 -10.00
C SER A 11 4.52 -18.10 -8.73
N GLY A 12 4.97 -16.87 -8.91
CA GLY A 12 5.13 -15.86 -7.87
C GLY A 12 5.33 -14.52 -8.58
N LEU A 13 4.60 -13.49 -8.15
CA LEU A 13 4.83 -12.14 -8.67
C LEU A 13 6.22 -11.67 -8.21
N GLU A 14 7.06 -11.28 -9.17
CA GLU A 14 8.37 -10.75 -8.82
C GLU A 14 8.23 -9.38 -8.14
N LEU A 15 9.12 -9.08 -7.19
CA LEU A 15 9.03 -7.83 -6.41
C LEU A 15 9.08 -6.58 -7.31
N ALA A 16 9.86 -6.63 -8.39
CA ALA A 16 9.96 -5.54 -9.36
C ALA A 16 8.65 -5.33 -10.14
N GLU A 17 7.92 -6.41 -10.44
CA GLU A 17 6.60 -6.33 -11.07
C GLU A 17 5.60 -5.70 -10.10
N LEU A 18 5.60 -6.14 -8.83
CA LEU A 18 4.75 -5.55 -7.80
C LEU A 18 5.02 -4.05 -7.63
N GLU A 19 6.28 -3.65 -7.53
CA GLU A 19 6.68 -2.24 -7.43
C GLU A 19 6.18 -1.43 -8.64
N GLN A 20 6.26 -2.01 -9.85
CA GLN A 20 5.75 -1.37 -11.07
C GLN A 20 4.22 -1.20 -11.04
N LEU A 21 3.48 -2.21 -10.56
CA LEU A 21 2.02 -2.10 -10.41
C LEU A 21 1.65 -1.02 -9.37
N MET A 22 2.40 -0.93 -8.27
CA MET A 22 2.23 0.11 -7.26
C MET A 22 2.50 1.52 -7.82
N ALA A 23 3.55 1.66 -8.63
CA ALA A 23 3.87 2.91 -9.31
C ALA A 23 2.78 3.33 -10.32
N VAL A 24 2.20 2.39 -11.05
CA VAL A 24 1.06 2.64 -11.95
C VAL A 24 -0.14 3.17 -11.19
N VAL A 25 -0.50 2.51 -10.09
CA VAL A 25 -1.64 2.92 -9.27
C VAL A 25 -1.40 4.30 -8.66
N GLU A 26 -0.21 4.57 -8.12
CA GLU A 26 0.15 5.89 -7.57
C GLU A 26 0.01 7.00 -8.63
N ALA A 27 0.57 6.80 -9.84
CA ALA A 27 0.48 7.77 -10.91
C ALA A 27 -0.98 8.07 -11.30
N CYS A 28 -1.82 7.04 -11.41
CA CYS A 28 -3.25 7.21 -11.68
C CYS A 28 -4.00 7.92 -10.54
N LEU A 29 -3.64 7.67 -9.27
CA LEU A 29 -4.23 8.37 -8.13
C LEU A 29 -3.91 9.87 -8.15
N CYS A 30 -2.65 10.21 -8.45
CA CYS A 30 -2.21 11.59 -8.56
C CYS A 30 -2.87 12.34 -9.72
N GLU A 31 -3.16 11.65 -10.83
CA GLU A 31 -3.89 12.24 -11.97
C GLU A 31 -5.40 12.40 -11.68
N MET A 32 -6.04 11.39 -11.09
CA MET A 32 -7.50 11.37 -10.93
C MET A 32 -8.00 12.08 -9.66
N PHE A 33 -7.19 12.08 -8.59
CA PHE A 33 -7.58 12.62 -7.28
C PHE A 33 -6.51 13.57 -6.72
N PRO A 34 -6.11 14.65 -7.43
CA PRO A 34 -4.98 15.50 -7.06
C PRO A 34 -5.07 16.11 -5.65
N ASP A 35 -6.29 16.34 -5.14
CA ASP A 35 -6.51 16.99 -3.84
C ASP A 35 -7.36 16.16 -2.84
N ASP A 36 -7.80 14.94 -3.22
CA ASP A 36 -8.68 14.10 -2.36
C ASP A 36 -7.93 12.87 -1.83
N PHE A 37 -7.11 13.07 -0.81
CA PHE A 37 -6.27 12.03 -0.21
C PHE A 37 -7.07 10.95 0.52
N PHE A 38 -8.29 11.25 0.99
CA PHE A 38 -9.15 10.27 1.64
C PHE A 38 -9.64 9.22 0.64
N ARG A 39 -10.03 9.64 -0.58
CA ARG A 39 -10.38 8.69 -1.64
C ARG A 39 -9.19 7.86 -2.10
N ARG A 40 -7.97 8.42 -2.05
CA ARG A 40 -6.78 7.71 -2.54
C ARG A 40 -6.51 6.40 -1.81
N CYS A 41 -6.77 6.30 -0.50
CA CYS A 41 -6.50 5.07 0.24
C CYS A 41 -7.35 3.90 -0.29
N ALA A 42 -8.66 4.10 -0.42
CA ALA A 42 -9.57 3.07 -0.92
C ALA A 42 -9.28 2.73 -2.40
N PHE A 43 -9.19 3.75 -3.26
CA PHE A 43 -8.90 3.56 -4.69
C PHE A 43 -7.54 2.89 -4.94
N SER A 44 -6.53 3.14 -4.10
CA SER A 44 -5.24 2.45 -4.19
C SER A 44 -5.40 0.92 -4.07
N ALA A 45 -6.15 0.46 -3.07
CA ALA A 45 -6.36 -0.96 -2.84
C ALA A 45 -7.17 -1.62 -3.97
N PHE A 46 -8.14 -0.90 -4.55
CA PHE A 46 -8.91 -1.40 -5.69
C PHE A 46 -8.06 -1.53 -6.96
N GLY A 47 -7.28 -0.49 -7.28
CA GLY A 47 -6.37 -0.52 -8.42
C GLY A 47 -5.36 -1.66 -8.30
N LEU A 48 -4.71 -1.78 -7.14
CA LEU A 48 -3.74 -2.84 -6.88
C LEU A 48 -4.37 -4.23 -7.01
N ARG A 49 -5.51 -4.45 -6.34
CA ARG A 49 -6.21 -5.74 -6.42
C ARG A 49 -6.58 -6.11 -7.85
N ALA A 50 -7.07 -5.16 -8.64
CA ALA A 50 -7.44 -5.43 -10.03
C ALA A 50 -6.22 -5.83 -10.87
N LEU A 51 -5.15 -5.04 -10.81
CA LEU A 51 -3.93 -5.32 -11.59
C LEU A 51 -3.25 -6.63 -11.17
N LEU A 52 -3.20 -6.93 -9.87
CA LEU A 52 -2.67 -8.20 -9.36
C LEU A 52 -3.46 -9.40 -9.88
N ARG A 53 -4.79 -9.32 -9.88
CA ARG A 53 -5.64 -10.37 -10.44
C ARG A 53 -5.50 -10.53 -11.94
N ASP A 54 -5.33 -9.43 -12.67
CA ASP A 54 -5.05 -9.47 -14.11
C ASP A 54 -3.71 -10.17 -14.39
N ALA A 55 -2.73 -10.06 -13.47
CA ALA A 55 -1.46 -10.81 -13.49
C ALA A 55 -1.58 -12.28 -13.01
N GLY A 56 -2.78 -12.73 -12.65
CA GLY A 56 -3.03 -14.11 -12.19
C GLY A 56 -2.72 -14.35 -10.71
N VAL A 57 -2.51 -13.29 -9.93
CA VAL A 57 -2.24 -13.36 -8.48
C VAL A 57 -3.56 -13.36 -7.71
N ASP A 58 -3.70 -14.24 -6.73
CA ASP A 58 -4.82 -14.15 -5.80
C ASP A 58 -4.61 -12.95 -4.87
N ALA A 59 -5.54 -12.00 -4.94
CA ALA A 59 -5.47 -10.74 -4.23
C ALA A 59 -6.79 -10.45 -3.50
N VAL A 60 -6.67 -10.35 -2.18
CA VAL A 60 -7.79 -10.12 -1.25
C VAL A 60 -7.78 -8.67 -0.82
N LEU A 61 -8.92 -8.00 -0.98
CA LEU A 61 -9.12 -6.67 -0.41
C LEU A 61 -9.40 -6.80 1.09
N VAL A 62 -8.72 -6.00 1.89
CA VAL A 62 -8.89 -5.99 3.35
C VAL A 62 -9.24 -4.58 3.81
N GLY A 63 -10.31 -4.48 4.60
CA GLY A 63 -10.70 -3.26 5.30
C GLY A 63 -10.37 -3.36 6.78
N GLY A 64 -9.86 -2.29 7.37
CA GLY A 64 -9.53 -2.28 8.78
C GLY A 64 -8.94 -0.98 9.29
N GLN A 65 -8.22 -1.07 10.42
CA GLN A 65 -7.52 0.05 11.01
C GLN A 65 -6.05 0.04 10.59
N PHE A 66 -5.53 1.22 10.29
CA PHE A 66 -4.13 1.45 9.97
C PHE A 66 -3.61 2.63 10.78
N ALA A 67 -2.40 2.47 11.30
CA ALA A 67 -1.63 3.58 11.84
C ALA A 67 -0.14 3.38 11.53
N ALA A 68 0.58 4.47 11.39
CA ALA A 68 2.01 4.46 11.15
C ALA A 68 2.73 5.58 11.90
N PHE A 69 4.00 5.32 12.20
CA PHE A 69 4.92 6.31 12.73
C PHE A 69 5.17 7.39 11.68
N VAL A 70 5.04 8.64 12.11
CA VAL A 70 5.32 9.82 11.31
C VAL A 70 6.22 10.79 12.06
N MET A 71 7.00 11.55 11.31
CA MET A 71 7.86 12.59 11.87
C MET A 71 7.94 13.81 10.95
N THR A 72 8.11 14.99 11.54
CA THR A 72 8.39 16.20 10.78
C THR A 72 9.82 16.19 10.20
N PRO A 73 10.08 16.91 9.09
CA PRO A 73 11.42 16.99 8.48
C PRO A 73 12.52 17.53 9.39
N ASP A 74 12.17 18.38 10.36
CA ASP A 74 13.09 18.91 11.37
C ASP A 74 13.31 17.97 12.56
N HIS A 75 12.65 16.80 12.56
CA HIS A 75 12.64 15.81 13.63
C HIS A 75 12.07 16.32 14.97
N GLY A 76 11.42 17.48 14.99
CA GLY A 76 10.88 18.11 16.20
C GLY A 76 9.58 17.51 16.70
N ARG A 77 8.82 16.83 15.82
CA ARG A 77 7.55 16.18 16.16
C ARG A 77 7.54 14.74 15.68
N LEU A 78 7.25 13.83 16.61
CA LEU A 78 7.07 12.40 16.38
C LEU A 78 5.64 12.03 16.80
N ALA A 79 4.96 11.23 16.00
CA ALA A 79 3.61 10.77 16.31
C ALA A 79 3.30 9.42 15.65
N VAL A 80 2.16 8.85 16.03
CA VAL A 80 1.50 7.78 15.30
C VAL A 80 0.21 8.36 14.72
N GLN A 81 0.04 8.25 13.41
CA GLN A 81 -1.13 8.74 12.69
C GLN A 81 -1.78 7.63 11.88
N GLY A 82 -3.08 7.76 11.61
CA GLY A 82 -3.83 6.87 10.74
C GLY A 82 -4.83 7.68 9.93
N PHE A 83 -5.55 7.01 9.02
CA PHE A 83 -6.63 7.65 8.28
C PHE A 83 -7.86 7.86 9.19
N ARG A 84 -8.55 8.99 9.00
CA ARG A 84 -9.74 9.34 9.80
C ARG A 84 -10.92 8.46 9.36
N SER A 85 -11.69 7.96 10.32
CA SER A 85 -12.99 7.32 10.07
C SER A 85 -14.04 8.40 9.80
N GLY A 86 -14.47 8.52 8.54
CA GLY A 86 -15.69 9.24 8.17
C GLY A 86 -16.94 8.34 8.30
N ASP A 87 -17.91 8.52 7.41
CA ASP A 87 -19.10 7.65 7.29
C ASP A 87 -18.80 6.26 6.65
N GLU A 88 -17.53 5.98 6.33
CA GLU A 88 -17.10 4.71 5.75
C GLU A 88 -17.01 3.58 6.80
N PRO A 89 -17.27 2.32 6.41
CA PRO A 89 -17.26 1.19 7.34
C PRO A 89 -15.86 0.88 7.90
N HIS A 90 -14.80 1.25 7.17
CA HIS A 90 -13.42 1.12 7.60
C HIS A 90 -12.63 2.39 7.29
N PRO A 91 -11.69 2.79 8.17
CA PRO A 91 -10.85 3.97 7.92
C PRO A 91 -9.76 3.75 6.87
N HIS A 92 -9.40 2.49 6.56
CA HIS A 92 -8.35 2.17 5.58
C HIS A 92 -8.59 0.83 4.88
N TYR A 93 -8.07 0.71 3.66
CA TYR A 93 -8.07 -0.52 2.87
C TYR A 93 -6.67 -0.82 2.32
N TRP A 94 -6.32 -2.09 2.27
CA TRP A 94 -5.09 -2.60 1.66
C TRP A 94 -5.36 -3.93 0.94
N VAL A 95 -4.32 -4.49 0.32
CA VAL A 95 -4.39 -5.78 -0.36
C VAL A 95 -3.52 -6.80 0.36
N GLU A 96 -4.04 -8.02 0.55
CA GLU A 96 -3.24 -9.20 0.90
C GLU A 96 -3.08 -10.06 -0.37
N ALA A 97 -1.85 -10.35 -0.78
CA ALA A 97 -1.54 -11.13 -1.98
C ALA A 97 -0.23 -11.92 -1.80
N GLU A 98 -0.24 -13.22 -2.11
CA GLU A 98 0.92 -14.12 -1.95
C GLU A 98 1.62 -14.00 -0.59
N ASP A 99 0.85 -14.07 0.50
CA ASP A 99 1.36 -13.90 1.87
C ASP A 99 2.03 -12.53 2.15
N ARG A 100 1.77 -11.52 1.33
CA ARG A 100 2.25 -10.14 1.53
C ARG A 100 1.10 -9.19 1.82
N LEU A 101 1.35 -8.25 2.73
CA LEU A 101 0.58 -7.02 2.88
C LEU A 101 1.09 -6.00 1.87
N VAL A 102 0.26 -5.65 0.89
CA VAL A 102 0.56 -4.69 -0.17
C VAL A 102 -0.27 -3.42 0.04
N ASP A 103 0.41 -2.29 0.24
CA ASP A 103 -0.25 -1.04 0.62
C ASP A 103 0.53 0.21 0.20
N LEU A 104 -0.16 1.15 -0.46
CA LEU A 104 0.31 2.52 -0.72
C LEU A 104 -0.03 3.48 0.43
N GLY A 105 -0.86 3.04 1.38
CA GLY A 105 -1.36 3.78 2.52
C GLY A 105 -0.31 4.60 3.28
N PRO A 106 0.84 4.06 3.69
CA PRO A 106 1.83 4.88 4.42
C PRO A 106 2.37 6.02 3.57
N HIS A 107 2.66 5.78 2.29
CA HIS A 107 3.07 6.82 1.36
C HIS A 107 1.98 7.90 1.21
N LEU A 108 0.72 7.49 1.05
CA LEU A 108 -0.43 8.39 0.91
C LEU A 108 -0.73 9.17 2.19
N LEU A 109 -0.52 8.58 3.36
CA LEU A 109 -0.72 9.21 4.67
C LEU A 109 0.17 10.45 4.83
N ALA A 110 1.37 10.45 4.25
CA ALA A 110 2.27 11.60 4.32
C ALA A 110 1.66 12.87 3.70
N PHE A 111 0.84 12.74 2.66
CA PHE A 111 0.14 13.87 2.03
C PHE A 111 -1.13 14.27 2.79
N GLY A 112 -1.80 13.31 3.43
CA GLY A 112 -3.01 13.53 4.21
C GLY A 112 -2.76 13.94 5.68
N SER A 113 -1.50 14.10 6.09
CA SER A 113 -1.16 14.44 7.47
C SER A 113 -1.52 15.89 7.80
N ASP A 114 -1.92 16.14 9.05
CA ASP A 114 -2.28 17.49 9.55
C ASP A 114 -1.12 18.50 9.50
N TYR A 115 0.11 18.02 9.27
CA TYR A 115 1.33 18.81 9.16
C TYR A 115 2.31 18.12 8.21
N PRO A 116 3.28 18.84 7.62
CA PRO A 116 4.28 18.23 6.77
C PRO A 116 5.07 17.15 7.52
N VAL A 117 5.10 15.95 6.96
CA VAL A 117 5.88 14.81 7.47
C VAL A 117 6.85 14.32 6.41
N VAL A 118 7.88 13.60 6.85
CA VAL A 118 8.85 12.98 5.96
C VAL A 118 8.14 11.93 5.08
N PRO A 119 8.45 11.85 3.77
CA PRO A 119 7.93 10.82 2.89
C PRO A 119 8.17 9.41 3.43
N MET A 120 7.16 8.56 3.30
CA MET A 120 7.15 7.20 3.85
C MET A 120 7.23 6.17 2.73
N PRO A 121 7.79 4.98 2.99
CA PRO A 121 7.80 3.91 2.01
C PRO A 121 6.38 3.38 1.76
N ALA A 122 6.16 2.80 0.57
CA ALA A 122 5.04 1.89 0.40
C ALA A 122 5.38 0.52 1.03
N LEU A 123 4.39 -0.34 1.20
CA LEU A 123 4.55 -1.66 1.82
C LEU A 123 4.25 -2.79 0.84
N ALA A 124 5.12 -3.79 0.84
CA ALA A 124 4.90 -5.13 0.30
C ALA A 124 5.50 -6.14 1.29
N TRP A 125 4.95 -6.16 2.49
CA TRP A 125 5.53 -6.80 3.66
C TRP A 125 5.16 -8.28 3.74
N ASP A 126 6.17 -9.14 3.89
CA ASP A 126 5.97 -10.58 4.15
C ASP A 126 5.23 -10.79 5.49
N MET A 127 4.01 -11.29 5.43
CA MET A 127 3.13 -11.49 6.59
C MET A 127 3.56 -12.66 7.48
N SER A 128 4.49 -13.50 7.04
CA SER A 128 5.12 -14.53 7.90
C SER A 128 6.05 -13.91 8.95
N ALA A 129 6.51 -12.68 8.72
CA ALA A 129 7.33 -11.92 9.64
C ALA A 129 6.50 -10.89 10.44
N PRO A 130 6.84 -10.63 11.72
CA PRO A 130 6.16 -9.60 12.50
C PRO A 130 6.39 -8.22 11.85
N LEU A 131 5.34 -7.41 11.76
CA LEU A 131 5.45 -6.01 11.34
C LEU A 131 6.30 -5.21 12.36
N PRO A 132 7.06 -4.21 11.90
CA PRO A 132 7.71 -3.24 12.80
C PRO A 132 6.65 -2.41 13.52
N SER A 133 6.93 -1.99 14.74
CA SER A 133 6.05 -1.14 15.56
C SER A 133 5.65 0.17 14.86
N SER A 134 6.48 0.61 13.92
CA SER A 134 6.31 1.77 13.04
C SER A 134 5.12 1.62 12.09
N PHE A 135 4.59 0.42 11.91
CA PHE A 135 3.37 0.12 11.16
C PHE A 135 2.41 -0.72 11.99
N ARG A 136 1.13 -0.36 11.96
CA ARG A 136 0.08 -1.02 12.72
C ARG A 136 -1.11 -1.27 11.82
N TYR A 137 -1.46 -2.53 11.67
CA TYR A 137 -2.59 -2.97 10.88
C TYR A 137 -3.49 -3.86 11.72
N LYS A 138 -4.80 -3.62 11.64
CA LYS A 138 -5.81 -4.49 12.25
C LYS A 138 -6.91 -4.76 11.23
N ALA A 139 -6.84 -5.94 10.61
CA ALA A 139 -7.89 -6.42 9.71
C ALA A 139 -9.21 -6.50 10.47
N GLN A 140 -10.27 -5.92 9.88
CA GLN A 140 -11.63 -6.02 10.40
C GLN A 140 -12.52 -6.82 9.44
N GLN A 141 -12.27 -6.70 8.14
CA GLN A 141 -13.01 -7.41 7.11
C GLN A 141 -12.10 -7.81 5.95
N ARG A 142 -12.25 -9.05 5.49
CA ARG A 142 -11.69 -9.53 4.22
C ARG A 142 -12.83 -9.69 3.23
N TYR A 143 -12.71 -9.04 2.07
CA TYR A 143 -13.79 -8.99 1.09
C TYR A 143 -13.66 -10.13 0.07
N PRO A 144 -14.76 -10.85 -0.22
CA PRO A 144 -14.81 -11.83 -1.30
C PRO A 144 -14.34 -11.30 -2.67
N ALA A 145 -13.92 -12.23 -3.53
CA ALA A 145 -13.41 -11.95 -4.89
C ALA A 145 -14.37 -11.11 -5.76
N ASP A 146 -15.67 -11.24 -5.57
CA ASP A 146 -16.74 -10.57 -6.32
C ASP A 146 -17.29 -9.31 -5.63
N SER A 147 -16.68 -8.90 -4.51
CA SER A 147 -17.13 -7.72 -3.76
C SER A 147 -17.00 -6.46 -4.59
N ARG A 148 -18.08 -5.66 -4.60
CA ARG A 148 -18.08 -4.29 -5.10
C ARG A 148 -17.50 -3.35 -4.06
N MET A 149 -16.94 -2.24 -4.55
CA MET A 149 -16.40 -1.16 -3.70
C MET A 149 -17.48 -0.50 -2.83
N SER A 150 -18.70 -0.35 -3.37
CA SER A 150 -19.81 0.27 -2.66
C SER A 150 -21.16 -0.21 -3.19
N ILE A 151 -22.23 0.07 -2.45
CA ILE A 151 -23.61 -0.04 -2.95
C ILE A 151 -24.01 1.15 -3.82
N ASP A 152 -23.27 2.27 -3.75
CA ASP A 152 -23.50 3.45 -4.60
C ASP A 152 -23.03 3.17 -6.05
N PRO A 153 -23.94 3.19 -7.03
CA PRO A 153 -23.58 2.98 -8.44
C PRO A 153 -22.60 4.02 -8.99
N LYS A 154 -22.66 5.27 -8.51
CA LYS A 154 -21.74 6.33 -8.98
C LYS A 154 -20.32 6.04 -8.50
N LEU A 155 -20.19 5.64 -7.24
CA LEU A 155 -18.91 5.29 -6.65
C LEU A 155 -18.32 4.04 -7.34
N CYS A 156 -19.14 3.03 -7.64
CA CYS A 156 -18.72 1.88 -8.44
C CYS A 156 -18.22 2.28 -9.83
N ALA A 157 -18.96 3.14 -10.55
CA ALA A 157 -18.55 3.60 -11.88
C ALA A 157 -17.22 4.39 -11.84
N GLN A 158 -16.99 5.18 -10.77
CA GLN A 158 -15.71 5.84 -10.55
C GLN A 158 -14.58 4.82 -10.31
N ALA A 159 -14.83 3.77 -9.52
CA ALA A 159 -13.89 2.68 -9.30
C ALA A 159 -13.50 2.00 -10.62
N ASP A 160 -14.50 1.67 -11.44
CA ASP A 160 -14.31 1.00 -12.72
C ASP A 160 -13.50 1.88 -13.69
N ALA A 161 -13.78 3.18 -13.75
CA ALA A 161 -13.03 4.13 -14.56
C ALA A 161 -11.57 4.27 -14.08
N PHE A 162 -11.35 4.30 -12.77
CA PHE A 162 -10.01 4.32 -12.18
C PHE A 162 -9.21 3.05 -12.51
N VAL A 163 -9.81 1.87 -12.32
CA VAL A 163 -9.19 0.59 -12.65
C VAL A 163 -8.88 0.50 -14.15
N ALA A 164 -9.79 0.96 -15.01
CA ALA A 164 -9.55 1.01 -16.45
C ALA A 164 -8.35 1.91 -16.80
N SER A 165 -8.21 3.05 -16.11
CA SER A 165 -7.06 3.96 -16.29
C SER A 165 -5.75 3.29 -15.84
N CYS A 166 -5.76 2.58 -14.71
CA CYS A 166 -4.60 1.82 -14.23
C CYS A 166 -4.19 0.73 -15.23
N ARG A 167 -5.16 -0.03 -15.76
CA ARG A 167 -4.91 -1.07 -16.77
C ARG A 167 -4.34 -0.50 -18.06
N ALA A 168 -4.90 0.62 -18.53
CA ALA A 168 -4.40 1.31 -19.72
C ALA A 168 -2.95 1.77 -19.54
N LEU A 169 -2.61 2.34 -18.36
CA LEU A 169 -1.25 2.75 -18.06
C LEU A 169 -0.29 1.56 -17.89
N ALA A 170 -0.71 0.48 -17.22
CA ALA A 170 0.10 -0.74 -17.09
C ALA A 170 0.40 -1.42 -18.44
N ALA A 171 -0.50 -1.28 -19.41
CA ALA A 171 -0.33 -1.82 -20.76
C ALA A 171 0.47 -0.92 -21.71
N ASP A 172 0.82 0.31 -21.30
CA ASP A 172 1.55 1.27 -22.13
C ASP A 172 3.07 1.14 -21.92
N PRO A 173 3.82 0.53 -22.85
CA PRO A 173 5.27 0.34 -22.70
C PRO A 173 6.07 1.64 -22.78
N GLN A 174 5.47 2.75 -23.24
CA GLN A 174 6.13 4.05 -23.29
C GLN A 174 6.04 4.81 -21.96
N ARG A 175 5.10 4.44 -21.10
CA ARG A 175 4.89 5.07 -19.79
C ARG A 175 5.20 4.09 -18.68
N ALA A 176 6.43 4.15 -18.18
CA ALA A 176 6.87 3.38 -17.01
C ALA A 176 6.97 4.31 -15.78
N PRO A 177 5.87 4.53 -15.04
CA PRO A 177 5.92 5.30 -13.81
C PRO A 177 6.84 4.61 -12.80
N ARG A 178 7.45 5.41 -11.91
CA ARG A 178 8.25 4.93 -10.79
C ARG A 178 7.59 5.34 -9.50
N LEU A 179 7.70 4.48 -8.50
CA LEU A 179 7.23 4.82 -7.17
C LEU A 179 8.04 6.03 -6.66
N PRO A 180 7.38 7.08 -6.14
CA PRO A 180 8.07 8.28 -5.64
C PRO A 180 8.89 8.02 -4.36
N THR A 181 8.63 6.89 -3.69
CA THR A 181 9.39 6.40 -2.53
C THR A 181 9.84 4.96 -2.77
N TRP A 182 10.45 4.33 -1.77
CA TRP A 182 10.92 2.94 -1.85
C TRP A 182 9.89 1.97 -1.25
N LEU A 183 10.08 0.67 -1.52
CA LEU A 183 9.21 -0.40 -1.05
C LEU A 183 9.79 -1.10 0.19
N ALA A 184 9.06 -1.07 1.30
CA ALA A 184 9.39 -1.81 2.51
C ALA A 184 8.84 -3.24 2.42
N THR A 185 9.73 -4.22 2.46
CA THR A 185 9.39 -5.64 2.27
C THR A 185 9.75 -6.52 3.47
N SER A 186 10.71 -6.08 4.26
CA SER A 186 11.24 -6.81 5.41
C SER A 186 12.06 -5.88 6.31
N TYR A 187 12.44 -6.37 7.50
CA TYR A 187 13.41 -5.65 8.34
C TYR A 187 14.74 -5.41 7.62
N ALA A 188 15.17 -6.32 6.74
CA ALA A 188 16.38 -6.11 5.96
C ALA A 188 16.26 -4.88 5.03
N SER A 189 15.11 -4.68 4.39
CA SER A 189 14.85 -3.47 3.59
C SER A 189 14.86 -2.19 4.43
N LEU A 190 14.32 -2.24 5.66
CA LEU A 190 14.34 -1.11 6.59
C LEU A 190 15.77 -0.77 7.01
N LEU A 191 16.57 -1.77 7.37
CA LEU A 191 17.97 -1.58 7.75
C LEU A 191 18.81 -1.07 6.58
N ALA A 192 18.55 -1.55 5.36
CA ALA A 192 19.19 -1.03 4.16
C ALA A 192 18.84 0.46 3.93
N ALA A 193 17.59 0.87 4.17
CA ALA A 193 17.19 2.27 4.09
C ALA A 193 17.87 3.13 5.18
N VAL A 194 18.00 2.62 6.42
CA VAL A 194 18.78 3.27 7.47
C VAL A 194 20.25 3.43 7.06
N GLY A 195 20.84 2.41 6.44
CA GLY A 195 22.23 2.47 5.94
C GLY A 195 22.44 3.47 4.80
N ARG A 196 21.37 3.96 4.17
CA ARG A 196 21.38 5.03 3.16
C ARG A 196 20.98 6.39 3.73
N ASP A 197 20.93 6.51 5.06
CA ASP A 197 20.50 7.72 5.76
C ASP A 197 19.08 8.18 5.35
N ASP A 198 18.19 7.25 5.00
CA ASP A 198 16.78 7.57 4.76
C ASP A 198 16.17 8.17 6.05
N PRO A 199 15.64 9.41 6.02
CA PRO A 199 15.24 10.08 7.24
C PRO A 199 14.12 9.33 7.96
N TRP A 200 13.11 8.85 7.23
CA TRP A 200 11.98 8.14 7.83
C TRP A 200 12.45 6.83 8.46
N ALA A 201 13.25 6.03 7.77
CA ALA A 201 13.76 4.76 8.28
C ALA A 201 14.63 4.96 9.54
N CYS A 202 15.44 6.03 9.58
CA CYS A 202 16.22 6.39 10.76
C CYS A 202 15.33 6.75 11.96
N GLY A 203 14.27 7.52 11.72
CA GLY A 203 13.25 7.84 12.73
C GLY A 203 12.51 6.60 13.22
N ALA A 204 12.02 5.78 12.29
CA ALA A 204 11.32 4.52 12.55
C ALA A 204 12.18 3.58 13.42
N ARG A 205 13.47 3.43 13.11
CA ARG A 205 14.38 2.63 13.92
C ARG A 205 14.52 3.12 15.36
N ARG A 206 14.56 4.44 15.58
CA ARG A 206 14.57 5.01 16.94
C ARG A 206 13.24 4.77 17.63
N PHE A 207 12.13 4.92 16.91
CA PHE A 207 10.80 4.65 17.40
C PHE A 207 10.63 3.19 17.84
N GLU A 208 11.13 2.20 17.08
CA GLU A 208 11.12 0.77 17.47
C GLU A 208 11.74 0.52 18.85
N GLN A 209 12.82 1.24 19.17
CA GLN A 209 13.51 1.08 20.46
C GLN A 209 12.70 1.65 21.63
N MET A 210 11.84 2.64 21.36
CA MET A 210 11.00 3.28 22.35
C MET A 210 9.63 2.62 22.48
N ALA A 211 9.12 2.01 21.40
CA ALA A 211 7.78 1.44 21.30
C ALA A 211 7.38 0.51 22.46
N PRO A 212 8.26 -0.38 23.00
CA PRO A 212 7.89 -1.23 24.14
C PRO A 212 7.48 -0.46 25.41
N ALA A 213 7.90 0.80 25.55
CA ALA A 213 7.58 1.65 26.69
C ALA A 213 6.28 2.47 26.51
N HIS A 214 5.65 2.39 25.33
CA HIS A 214 4.48 3.21 24.99
C HIS A 214 3.30 2.36 24.54
N PRO A 215 2.08 2.61 25.06
CA PRO A 215 0.89 1.96 24.54
C PRO A 215 0.63 2.47 23.11
N LEU A 216 0.80 1.60 22.14
CA LEU A 216 0.48 1.87 20.74
C LEU A 216 -1.01 1.55 20.48
N PRO A 217 -1.67 2.21 19.51
CA PRO A 217 -3.05 1.93 19.19
C PRO A 217 -3.20 0.48 18.71
N PHE A 218 -4.24 -0.18 19.24
CA PHE A 218 -4.72 -1.55 18.98
C PHE A 218 -3.72 -2.71 19.05
#